data_AF-A0A835LIQ0-F1
#
_entry.id   AF-A0A835LIQ0-F1
#
_cell.length_a   1.000
_cell.length_b   1.000
_cell.length_c   1.000
_cell.angle_alpha   90.00
_cell.angle_beta   90.00
_cell.angle_gamma   90.00
#
_symmetry.space_group_name_H-M   'P 1'
#
loop_
_entity.id
_entity.type
_entity.pdbx_description
1 polymer ?
#
loop_
_entity_poly.entity_id
_entity_poly.type
_entity_poly.pdbx_seq_one_letter_code
_entity_poly.pdbx_strand_id
1 'polypeptide(L)'
;MGGYYLGIQLQTGEVYPLESEGRLCDECSTGDVVTVELGESLLINHTTGKEYKLKPIGDVGPVIDAGGIFSYARKIGMIPSATSS
;
A
#
# COMPACT_ATOMS: atom_id res chain seq x y z
N MET A 1 18.87 8.98 6.93
CA MET A 1 17.49 8.78 7.42
C MET A 1 16.94 7.59 6.65
N GLY A 2 16.80 6.44 7.31
CA GLY A 2 16.31 5.21 6.67
C GLY A 2 14.80 5.19 6.72
N GLY A 3 14.14 5.09 5.57
CA GLY A 3 12.70 4.81 5.50
C GLY A 3 12.46 3.36 5.90
N TYR A 4 11.46 3.13 6.76
CA TYR A 4 11.04 1.79 7.16
C TYR A 4 9.92 1.36 6.21
N TYR A 5 10.15 0.30 5.44
CA TYR A 5 9.16 -0.23 4.49
C TYR A 5 8.30 -1.27 5.18
N LEU A 6 6.98 -1.05 5.19
CA LEU A 6 6.00 -2.04 5.58
C LEU A 6 5.48 -2.73 4.33
N GLY A 7 5.77 -4.02 4.19
CA GLY A 7 5.17 -4.88 3.18
C GLY A 7 3.92 -5.54 3.75
N ILE A 8 2.75 -5.07 3.35
CA ILE A 8 1.48 -5.72 3.67
C ILE A 8 0.96 -6.45 2.44
N GLN A 9 0.54 -7.70 2.65
CA GLN A 9 -0.02 -8.55 1.60
C GLN A 9 -1.55 -8.51 1.73
N LEU A 10 -2.21 -7.97 0.70
CA LEU A 10 -3.66 -7.92 0.65
C LEU A 10 -4.22 -9.28 0.25
N GLN A 11 -5.51 -9.49 0.50
CA GLN A 11 -6.22 -10.72 0.13
C GLN A 11 -6.19 -11.00 -1.40
N THR A 12 -5.85 -10.00 -2.21
CA THR A 12 -5.65 -10.09 -3.66
C THR A 12 -4.25 -10.59 -4.08
N GLY A 13 -3.35 -10.83 -3.12
CA GLY A 13 -1.98 -11.31 -3.38
C GLY A 13 -0.98 -10.21 -3.78
N GLU A 14 -1.43 -8.96 -3.87
CA GLU A 14 -0.58 -7.81 -4.15
C GLU A 14 0.07 -7.28 -2.87
N VAL A 15 1.36 -6.93 -2.97
CA VAL A 15 2.14 -6.34 -1.87
C VAL A 15 2.47 -4.92 -2.23
N TYR A 16 2.01 -3.98 -1.40
CA TYR A 16 2.27 -2.56 -1.57
C TYR A 16 3.25 -2.06 -0.51
N PRO A 17 4.35 -1.39 -0.92
CA PRO A 17 5.24 -0.76 0.04
C PRO A 17 4.55 0.46 0.63
N LEU A 18 4.31 0.44 1.93
CA LEU A 18 3.85 1.59 2.69
C LEU A 18 4.95 2.10 3.61
N GLU A 19 4.95 3.40 3.85
CA GLU A 19 5.88 4.05 4.76
C GLU A 19 5.09 4.71 5.89
N SER A 20 5.48 4.47 7.14
CA SER A 20 4.93 5.15 8.31
C SER A 20 5.69 6.43 8.63
N GLU A 21 5.00 7.41 9.24
CA GLU A 21 5.69 8.62 9.73
C GLU A 21 6.58 8.33 10.95
N GLY A 22 6.27 7.27 11.70
CA GLY A 22 7.01 6.80 12.88
C GLY A 22 7.68 5.44 12.72
N ARG A 23 8.35 4.97 13.77
CA ARG A 23 9.02 3.66 13.80
C ARG A 23 8.07 2.56 14.28
N LEU A 24 7.29 1.99 13.36
CA LEU A 24 6.34 0.92 13.68
C LEU A 24 7.00 -0.34 14.27
N CYS A 25 8.27 -0.61 13.99
CA CYS A 25 8.98 -1.77 14.53
C CYS A 25 9.17 -1.75 16.05
N ASP A 26 9.06 -0.56 16.67
CA ASP A 26 9.17 -0.41 18.13
C ASP A 26 7.79 -0.57 18.81
N GLU A 27 6.71 -0.56 18.01
CA GLU A 27 5.32 -0.42 18.48
C GLU A 27 4.40 -1.57 18.03
N CYS A 28 4.75 -2.27 16.94
CA CYS A 28 4.06 -3.44 16.40
C CYS A 28 4.95 -4.68 16.50
N SER A 29 4.36 -5.82 16.84
CA SER A 29 5.03 -7.11 16.99
C SER A 29 4.48 -8.17 16.03
N THR A 30 5.28 -9.18 15.72
CA THR A 30 4.80 -10.34 14.95
C THR A 30 3.63 -11.01 15.65
N GLY A 31 2.56 -11.24 14.91
CA GLY A 31 1.31 -11.78 15.44
C GLY A 31 0.27 -10.71 15.78
N ASP A 32 0.63 -9.42 15.71
CA ASP A 32 -0.36 -8.35 15.83
C ASP A 32 -1.36 -8.38 14.68
N VAL A 33 -2.62 -8.12 15.03
CA VAL A 33 -3.71 -7.97 14.06
C VAL A 33 -3.84 -6.49 13.75
N VAL A 34 -3.64 -6.13 12.48
CA VAL A 34 -3.71 -4.74 12.02
C VAL A 34 -4.66 -4.58 10.85
N THR A 35 -5.36 -3.44 10.79
CA THR A 35 -6.05 -2.96 9.58
C THR A 35 -5.23 -1.84 8.96
N VAL A 36 -5.18 -1.81 7.63
CA VAL A 36 -4.59 -0.69 6.89
C VAL A 36 -5.61 -0.07 5.97
N GLU A 37 -5.96 1.18 6.24
CA GLU A 37 -6.89 2.00 5.46
C GLU A 37 -6.08 2.85 4.48
N LEU A 38 -5.91 2.34 3.26
CA LEU A 38 -5.14 3.03 2.21
C LEU A 38 -5.71 4.43 1.87
N GLY A 39 -7.04 4.56 1.88
CA GLY A 39 -7.73 5.83 1.59
C GLY A 39 -7.50 6.90 2.67
N GLU A 40 -7.33 6.48 3.92
CA GLU A 40 -7.10 7.38 5.06
C GLU A 40 -5.62 7.50 5.42
N SER A 41 -4.75 6.73 4.75
CA SER A 41 -3.33 6.58 5.10
C SER A 41 -3.16 6.26 6.59
N LEU A 42 -3.90 5.25 7.06
CA LEU A 42 -3.97 4.89 8.48
C LEU A 42 -3.66 3.40 8.68
N LEU A 43 -2.87 3.10 9.71
CA LEU A 43 -2.69 1.74 10.24
C LEU A 43 -3.30 1.68 11.64
N ILE A 44 -4.22 0.75 11.86
CA ILE A 44 -4.88 0.50 13.14
C ILE A 44 -4.36 -0.84 13.67
N ASN A 45 -3.68 -0.84 14.81
CA ASN A 45 -3.27 -2.06 15.50
C ASN A 45 -4.33 -2.44 16.54
N HIS A 46 -5.08 -3.51 16.25
CA HIS A 46 -6.17 -3.98 17.11
C HIS A 46 -5.68 -4.69 18.37
N THR A 47 -4.44 -5.21 18.38
CA THR A 47 -3.85 -5.81 19.57
C THR A 47 -3.54 -4.75 20.63
N THR A 48 -2.99 -3.61 20.21
CA THR A 48 -2.57 -2.53 21.11
C THR A 48 -3.58 -1.40 21.24
N GLY A 49 -4.56 -1.32 20.33
CA GLY A 49 -5.54 -0.23 20.23
C GLY A 49 -4.95 1.09 19.70
N LYS A 50 -3.73 1.06 19.16
CA LYS A 50 -3.02 2.25 18.68
C LYS A 50 -3.24 2.46 17.18
N GLU A 51 -3.25 3.72 16.79
CA GLU A 51 -3.36 4.15 15.40
C GLU A 51 -2.09 4.90 14.97
N TYR A 52 -1.69 4.70 13.72
CA TYR A 52 -0.47 5.26 13.16
C TYR A 52 -0.73 5.85 11.79
N LYS A 53 -0.30 7.10 11.59
CA LYS A 53 -0.33 7.73 10.28
C LYS A 53 0.72 7.13 9.36
N LEU A 54 0.28 6.83 8.15
CA LEU A 54 1.10 6.44 7.03
C LEU A 54 1.30 7.64 6.12
N LYS A 55 2.41 7.62 5.39
CA LYS A 55 2.58 8.53 4.27
C LYS A 55 1.62 8.11 3.14
N PRO A 56 1.09 9.07 2.36
CA PRO A 56 0.31 8.77 1.19
C PRO A 56 1.07 7.84 0.24
N ILE A 57 0.38 6.86 -0.35
CA ILE A 57 0.98 5.91 -1.29
C ILE A 57 1.51 6.56 -2.58
N GLY A 58 1.18 7.83 -2.80
CA GLY A 58 1.64 8.64 -3.93
C GLY A 58 1.03 8.19 -5.26
N ASP A 59 1.79 8.34 -6.34
CA ASP A 59 1.38 8.06 -7.73
C ASP A 59 1.09 6.57 -8.01
N VAL A 60 1.28 5.70 -7.02
CA VAL A 60 0.98 4.27 -7.15
C VAL A 60 -0.53 4.02 -7.03
N GLY A 61 -1.31 4.88 -6.36
CA GLY A 61 -2.77 4.72 -6.25
C GLY A 61 -3.46 4.47 -7.60
N PRO A 62 -3.23 5.33 -8.62
CA PRO A 62 -3.74 5.11 -9.98
C PRO A 62 -3.26 3.81 -10.65
N VAL A 63 -2.08 3.30 -10.25
CA VAL A 63 -1.54 2.02 -10.74
C VAL A 63 -2.30 0.84 -10.14
N ILE A 64 -2.65 0.92 -8.86
CA ILE A 64 -3.44 -0.06 -8.12
C ILE A 64 -4.84 -0.12 -8.70
N ASP A 65 -5.48 1.03 -8.87
CA ASP A 65 -6.82 1.15 -9.46
C ASP A 65 -6.89 0.57 -10.88
N ALA A 66 -5.77 0.60 -11.60
CA ALA A 66 -5.68 0.02 -12.94
C ALA A 66 -5.46 -1.51 -12.93
N GLY A 67 -5.17 -2.13 -11.78
CA GLY A 67 -4.81 -3.55 -11.69
C GLY A 67 -3.38 -3.81 -12.18
N GLY A 68 -2.45 -2.93 -11.84
CA GLY A 68 -1.02 -3.10 -12.08
C GLY A 68 -0.43 -2.16 -13.15
N ILE A 69 0.91 -2.11 -13.18
CA ILE A 69 1.67 -1.09 -13.93
C ILE A 69 1.41 -1.13 -15.44
N PHE A 70 1.22 -2.30 -16.03
CA PHE A 70 0.93 -2.42 -17.46
C PHE A 70 -0.48 -1.94 -17.81
N SER A 71 -1.46 -2.20 -16.94
CA SER A 71 -2.82 -1.71 -17.12
C SER A 71 -2.91 -0.20 -16.94
N TYR A 72 -2.16 0.33 -15.97
CA TYR A 72 -2.01 1.77 -15.80
C TYR A 72 -1.40 2.44 -17.02
N ALA A 73 -0.27 1.90 -17.52
CA ALA A 73 0.42 2.42 -18.67
C ALA A 73 -0.45 2.40 -19.95
N ARG A 74 -1.31 1.38 -20.11
CA ARG A 74 -2.37 1.39 -21.15
C ARG A 74 -3.40 2.49 -20.94
N LYS A 75 -3.89 2.67 -19.70
CA LYS A 75 -4.89 3.69 -19.34
C LYS A 75 -4.41 5.11 -19.63
N ILE A 76 -3.12 5.40 -19.43
CA ILE A 76 -2.53 6.72 -19.70
C ILE A 76 -1.93 6.86 -21.10
N GLY A 77 -2.11 5.86 -21.97
CA GLY A 77 -1.67 5.92 -23.38
C GLY A 77 -0.16 5.77 -23.60
N MET A 78 0.60 5.30 -22.60
CA MET A 78 2.03 4.98 -22.76
C MET A 78 2.26 3.67 -23.53
N ILE A 79 1.28 2.76 -23.52
CA ILE A 79 1.34 1.48 -24.23
C ILE A 79 0.03 1.32 -25.01
N PRO A 80 0.06 0.84 -26.27
CA PRO A 80 -1.16 0.54 -27.02
C PRO A 80 -2.06 -0.44 -26.24
N SER A 81 -3.38 -0.21 -26.27
CA SER A 81 -4.33 -1.19 -25.72
C SER A 81 -4.20 -2.49 -26.51
N ALA A 82 -4.21 -3.63 -25.82
CA ALA A 82 -4.20 -4.93 -26.47
C ALA A 82 -5.40 -5.00 -27.40
N THR A 83 -5.15 -5.10 -28.71
CA THR A 83 -6.19 -5.30 -29.70
C THR A 83 -6.61 -6.76 -29.57
N SER A 84 -7.81 -7.00 -29.04
CA SER A 84 -8.45 -8.32 -29.10
C SER A 84 -8.83 -8.58 -30.57
N SER A 85 -8.11 -9.46 -31.23
CA SER A 85 -8.49 -10.08 -32.51
C SER A 85 -9.28 -11.37 -32.27
#